data_AF-A0A353YID2-F1
#
_entry.id   AF-A0A353YID2-F1
#
_cell.length_a   1.000
_cell.length_b   1.000
_cell.length_c   1.000
_cell.angle_alpha   90.00
_cell.angle_beta   90.00
_cell.angle_gamma   90.00
#
_symmetry.space_group_name_H-M   'P 1'
#
loop_
_entity.id
_entity.type
_entity.pdbx_description
1 polymer ?
#
loop_
_entity_poly.entity_id
_entity_poly.type
_entity_poly.pdbx_seq_one_letter_code
_entity_poly.pdbx_strand_id
1 'polypeptide(L)'
;MQVRSSKIANIEASALTRSSGRWYLTARLNCPPPAKLPIVVIVIAVALVAAPLFAWSQGTASSFQLTPGIVVDLDKNQAYVMRPEGGVLALDLSHGAEVWSSVAAAKPLTLAGDILVSQAEPEGRGNELKIVSLSTSEEGRQIFEKTIPLPPAVKTSVTRSVTQSFNAEAHVAAGEAAVSWQYKEGIAQGMRAGHEVLPGEAGPTESELPPGALREEREHGGESTAPKVMDGAFRLNLQSGAVTPQRPDRAALAAPLTGRAVRLAAGAALA
;
A
#
# COMPACT_ATOMS: atom_id res chain seq x y z
N MET A 1 -51.38 -7.49 -6.76
CA MET A 1 -50.27 -7.72 -5.83
C MET A 1 -50.14 -9.22 -5.61
N GLN A 2 -49.13 -9.85 -6.21
CA GLN A 2 -48.98 -11.31 -6.22
C GLN A 2 -47.70 -11.65 -5.45
N VAL A 3 -47.86 -12.14 -4.22
CA VAL A 3 -46.76 -12.50 -3.32
C VAL A 3 -46.20 -13.86 -3.79
N ARG A 4 -45.01 -13.84 -4.38
CA ARG A 4 -44.27 -15.07 -4.71
C ARG A 4 -43.65 -15.62 -3.43
N SER A 5 -44.13 -16.80 -3.04
CA SER A 5 -43.65 -17.58 -1.91
C SER A 5 -42.33 -18.26 -2.29
N SER A 6 -41.22 -17.82 -1.70
CA SER A 6 -39.90 -18.41 -1.89
C SER A 6 -39.79 -19.68 -1.06
N LYS A 7 -39.64 -20.82 -1.74
CA LYS A 7 -39.48 -22.14 -1.16
C LYS A 7 -38.08 -22.26 -0.55
N ILE A 8 -37.98 -22.20 0.78
CA ILE A 8 -36.73 -22.41 1.52
C ILE A 8 -36.38 -23.90 1.45
N ALA A 9 -35.18 -24.22 0.97
CA ALA A 9 -34.65 -25.57 1.00
C ALA A 9 -34.29 -25.94 2.46
N ASN A 10 -34.93 -26.98 2.98
CA ASN A 10 -34.60 -27.58 4.27
C ASN A 10 -33.19 -28.14 4.24
N ILE A 11 -32.32 -27.67 5.15
CA ILE A 11 -31.02 -28.29 5.43
C ILE A 11 -31.25 -29.25 6.59
N GLU A 12 -31.29 -30.56 6.30
CA GLU A 12 -31.31 -31.59 7.33
C GLU A 12 -29.96 -31.62 8.07
N ALA A 13 -30.00 -31.32 9.37
CA ALA A 13 -28.87 -31.47 10.27
C ALA A 13 -28.64 -32.97 10.55
N SER A 14 -27.55 -33.51 10.01
CA SER A 14 -27.13 -34.88 10.28
C SER A 14 -26.38 -34.98 11.61
N ALA A 15 -26.71 -36.02 12.38
CA ALA A 15 -26.22 -36.28 13.73
C ALA A 15 -24.70 -36.58 13.78
N LEU A 16 -24.06 -36.12 14.86
CA LEU A 16 -22.65 -36.32 15.18
C LEU A 16 -22.46 -37.62 15.97
N THR A 17 -21.75 -38.61 15.42
CA THR A 17 -21.37 -39.83 16.16
C THR A 17 -19.89 -39.77 16.55
N ARG A 18 -19.62 -39.87 17.85
CA ARG A 18 -18.29 -39.76 18.47
C ARG A 18 -17.58 -41.12 18.47
N SER A 19 -16.52 -41.26 17.69
CA SER A 19 -15.57 -42.38 17.80
C SER A 19 -14.14 -41.82 17.73
N SER A 20 -13.32 -42.18 18.73
CA SER A 20 -11.86 -41.97 18.79
C SER A 20 -11.31 -40.55 18.54
N GLY A 21 -11.91 -39.52 19.17
CA GLY A 21 -11.21 -38.26 19.47
C GLY A 21 -10.77 -37.40 18.27
N ARG A 22 -11.29 -37.65 17.07
CA ARG A 22 -10.96 -36.88 15.87
C ARG A 22 -12.22 -36.68 15.03
N TRP A 23 -12.54 -35.43 14.72
CA TRP A 23 -13.68 -35.08 13.88
C TRP A 23 -13.32 -35.35 12.41
N TYR A 24 -14.11 -36.19 11.75
CA TYR A 24 -14.02 -36.41 10.30
C TYR A 24 -15.36 -35.99 9.67
N LEU A 25 -15.31 -35.07 8.70
CA LEU A 25 -16.43 -34.79 7.79
C LEU A 25 -16.34 -35.76 6.61
N THR A 26 -17.16 -36.80 6.62
CA THR A 26 -17.32 -37.72 5.48
C THR A 26 -18.44 -37.23 4.57
N ALA A 27 -18.08 -36.40 3.57
CA ALA A 27 -18.99 -36.10 2.47
C ALA A 27 -19.06 -37.31 1.52
N ARG A 28 -20.20 -38.01 1.49
CA ARG A 28 -20.47 -39.03 0.48
C ARG A 28 -21.01 -38.35 -0.78
N LEU A 29 -20.16 -38.18 -1.79
CA LEU A 29 -20.61 -37.81 -3.13
C LEU A 29 -21.12 -39.06 -3.84
N ASN A 30 -22.43 -39.11 -4.10
CA ASN A 30 -23.05 -40.13 -4.94
C ASN A 30 -22.58 -39.89 -6.39
N CYS A 31 -21.68 -40.73 -6.88
CA CYS A 31 -21.15 -40.65 -8.25
C CYS A 31 -21.93 -41.65 -9.13
N PRO A 32 -22.58 -41.21 -10.23
CA PRO A 32 -23.17 -42.14 -11.19
C PRO A 32 -22.06 -42.91 -11.94
N PRO A 33 -22.31 -44.17 -12.34
CA PRO A 33 -21.34 -45.00 -13.04
C PRO A 33 -21.03 -44.45 -14.45
N PRO A 34 -19.80 -44.66 -14.98
CA PRO A 34 -19.41 -44.17 -16.29
C PRO A 34 -20.11 -44.96 -17.40
N ALA A 35 -20.88 -44.24 -18.23
CA ALA A 35 -21.43 -44.79 -19.47
C ALA A 35 -20.29 -45.03 -20.48
N LYS A 36 -20.21 -46.27 -20.99
CA LYS A 36 -19.27 -46.68 -22.04
C LYS A 36 -19.68 -46.02 -23.36
N LEU A 37 -18.86 -45.11 -23.88
CA LEU A 37 -19.00 -44.58 -25.24
C LEU A 37 -18.07 -45.33 -26.20
N PRO A 38 -18.54 -45.70 -27.40
CA PRO A 38 -17.74 -46.43 -28.38
C PRO A 38 -16.66 -45.53 -29.00
N ILE A 39 -15.50 -46.15 -29.17
CA ILE A 39 -14.31 -45.62 -29.84
C ILE A 39 -14.65 -45.42 -31.31
N VAL A 40 -14.80 -44.16 -31.73
CA VAL A 40 -14.78 -43.77 -33.14
C VAL A 40 -13.41 -43.17 -33.43
N VAL A 41 -12.62 -43.93 -34.20
CA VAL A 41 -11.34 -43.54 -34.78
C VAL A 41 -11.61 -42.48 -35.84
N ILE A 42 -11.23 -41.23 -35.61
CA ILE A 42 -11.16 -40.20 -36.65
C ILE A 42 -9.70 -39.84 -36.90
N VAL A 43 -9.36 -39.98 -38.17
CA VAL A 43 -8.07 -39.82 -38.80
C VAL A 43 -7.65 -38.34 -38.86
N ILE A 44 -6.35 -38.14 -38.63
CA ILE A 44 -5.52 -36.94 -38.67
C ILE A 44 -5.89 -35.95 -39.79
N ALA A 45 -6.10 -34.67 -39.43
CA ALA A 45 -6.10 -33.54 -40.35
C ALA A 45 -5.31 -32.36 -39.76
N VAL A 46 -4.13 -32.13 -40.35
CA VAL A 46 -3.37 -30.86 -40.46
C VAL A 46 -3.32 -29.96 -39.22
N ALA A 47 -2.21 -30.09 -38.47
CA ALA A 47 -1.81 -29.17 -37.42
C ALA A 47 -1.30 -27.84 -38.02
N LEU A 48 -2.22 -26.91 -38.30
CA LEU A 48 -1.88 -25.50 -38.42
C LEU A 48 -1.77 -24.96 -36.99
N VAL A 49 -0.54 -24.85 -36.51
CA VAL A 49 -0.20 -24.28 -35.21
C VAL A 49 -0.52 -22.79 -35.26
N ALA A 50 -1.81 -22.44 -35.12
CA ALA A 50 -2.23 -21.12 -34.73
C ALA A 50 -1.74 -20.93 -33.28
N ALA A 51 -0.48 -20.53 -33.14
CA ALA A 51 0.02 -20.05 -31.87
C ALA A 51 -0.96 -18.94 -31.45
N PRO A 52 -1.71 -19.10 -30.35
CA PRO A 52 -2.50 -18.00 -29.84
C PRO A 52 -1.49 -16.90 -29.55
N LEU A 53 -1.52 -15.85 -30.38
CA LEU A 53 -1.01 -14.55 -30.03
C LEU A 53 -1.84 -14.13 -28.83
N PHE A 54 -1.48 -14.64 -27.67
CA PHE A 54 -1.80 -14.00 -26.42
C PHE A 54 -1.02 -12.68 -26.51
N ALA A 55 -1.63 -11.69 -27.14
CA ALA A 55 -1.35 -10.30 -26.89
C ALA A 55 -1.77 -10.11 -25.44
N TRP A 56 -0.82 -10.34 -24.53
CA TRP A 56 -1.00 -9.95 -23.14
C TRP A 56 -1.09 -8.44 -23.24
N SER A 57 -2.31 -7.89 -23.18
CA SER A 57 -2.47 -6.46 -23.03
C SER A 57 -1.69 -6.12 -21.77
N GLN A 58 -0.55 -5.45 -21.94
CA GLN A 58 0.09 -4.83 -20.79
C GLN A 58 -0.97 -3.87 -20.29
N GLY A 59 -1.55 -4.22 -19.14
CA GLY A 59 -2.62 -3.42 -18.58
C GLY A 59 -2.03 -2.05 -18.36
N THR A 60 -2.49 -1.06 -19.12
CA THR A 60 -2.08 0.33 -18.94
C THR A 60 -2.23 0.64 -17.46
N ALA A 61 -1.16 1.13 -16.83
CA ALA A 61 -1.24 1.52 -15.44
C ALA A 61 -2.33 2.58 -15.32
N SER A 62 -3.44 2.24 -14.67
CA SER A 62 -4.57 3.15 -14.48
C SER A 62 -4.28 4.19 -13.40
N SER A 63 -3.22 3.99 -12.61
CA SER A 63 -2.79 4.92 -11.59
C SER A 63 -1.28 4.91 -11.41
N PHE A 64 -0.75 6.01 -10.89
CA PHE A 64 0.65 6.13 -10.50
C PHE A 64 0.82 7.16 -9.38
N GLN A 65 1.92 7.04 -8.63
CA GLN A 65 2.30 8.03 -7.63
C GLN A 65 3.20 9.07 -8.28
N LEU A 66 2.81 10.35 -8.23
CA LEU A 66 3.61 11.44 -8.79
C LEU A 66 4.76 11.83 -7.85
N THR A 67 4.44 11.91 -6.55
CA THR A 67 5.36 12.20 -5.45
C THR A 67 4.74 11.61 -4.17
N PRO A 68 5.50 11.37 -3.08
CA PRO A 68 4.92 10.91 -1.83
C PRO A 68 3.72 11.76 -1.38
N GLY A 69 2.56 11.13 -1.19
CA GLY A 69 1.32 11.81 -0.83
C GLY A 69 0.48 12.34 -2.00
N ILE A 70 0.87 12.10 -3.27
CA ILE A 70 0.08 12.42 -4.46
C ILE A 70 -0.05 11.21 -5.37
N VAL A 71 -1.28 10.72 -5.53
CA VAL A 71 -1.61 9.59 -6.41
C VAL A 71 -2.55 10.06 -7.52
N VAL A 72 -2.24 9.74 -8.76
CA VAL A 72 -3.02 10.11 -9.95
C VAL A 72 -3.78 8.89 -10.46
N ASP A 73 -5.06 9.07 -10.75
CA ASP A 73 -5.98 8.11 -11.39
C ASP A 73 -6.29 8.59 -12.81
N LEU A 74 -5.76 7.88 -13.80
CA LEU A 74 -5.92 8.21 -15.22
C LEU A 74 -7.29 7.81 -15.75
N ASP A 75 -7.94 6.81 -15.16
CA ASP A 75 -9.26 6.34 -15.61
C ASP A 75 -10.36 7.32 -15.19
N LYS A 76 -10.23 7.91 -13.99
CA LYS A 76 -11.17 8.93 -13.48
C LYS A 76 -10.75 10.36 -13.77
N ASN A 77 -9.54 10.57 -14.29
CA ASN A 77 -8.93 11.88 -14.45
C ASN A 77 -8.94 12.69 -13.13
N GLN A 78 -8.50 12.04 -12.06
CA GLN A 78 -8.47 12.59 -10.70
C GLN A 78 -7.07 12.49 -10.07
N ALA A 79 -6.74 13.42 -9.18
CA ALA A 79 -5.58 13.31 -8.30
C ALA A 79 -6.02 13.30 -6.83
N TYR A 80 -5.46 12.39 -6.06
CA TYR A 80 -5.63 12.29 -4.62
C TYR A 80 -4.39 12.88 -3.94
N VAL A 81 -4.60 13.96 -3.19
CA VAL A 81 -3.54 14.82 -2.64
C VAL A 81 -3.67 14.88 -1.12
N MET A 82 -2.55 14.78 -0.42
CA MET A 82 -2.47 15.06 1.02
C MET A 82 -2.74 16.55 1.31
N ARG A 83 -3.54 16.83 2.34
CA ARG A 83 -3.72 18.21 2.85
C ARG A 83 -2.74 18.53 3.99
N PRO A 84 -2.26 19.78 4.12
CA PRO A 84 -1.40 20.20 5.23
C PRO A 84 -2.02 19.99 6.62
N GLU A 85 -3.33 20.17 6.75
CA GLU A 85 -4.08 20.01 7.99
C GLU A 85 -4.42 18.54 8.30
N GLY A 86 -3.94 17.61 7.47
CA GLY A 86 -4.39 16.23 7.44
C GLY A 86 -5.62 16.06 6.54
N GLY A 87 -5.90 14.81 6.19
CA GLY A 87 -6.91 14.50 5.18
C GLY A 87 -6.33 14.19 3.81
N VAL A 88 -7.20 13.63 2.98
CA VAL A 88 -7.00 13.45 1.55
C VAL A 88 -8.03 14.28 0.81
N LEU A 89 -7.59 14.95 -0.26
CA LEU A 89 -8.39 15.73 -1.18
C LEU A 89 -8.36 15.08 -2.56
N ALA A 90 -9.52 14.80 -3.16
CA ALA A 90 -9.62 14.39 -4.55
C ALA A 90 -9.90 15.60 -5.43
N LEU A 91 -9.07 15.78 -6.46
CA LEU A 91 -9.14 16.88 -7.42
C LEU A 91 -9.44 16.34 -8.81
N ASP A 92 -10.36 16.99 -9.53
CA ASP A 92 -10.54 16.81 -10.96
C ASP A 92 -9.35 17.43 -11.69
N LEU A 93 -8.66 16.65 -12.52
CA LEU A 93 -7.44 17.10 -13.20
C LEU A 93 -7.70 18.04 -14.38
N SER A 94 -8.92 18.09 -14.92
CA SER A 94 -9.26 18.99 -16.02
C SER A 94 -9.41 20.44 -15.53
N HIS A 95 -9.98 20.63 -14.33
CA HIS A 95 -10.35 21.95 -13.83
C HIS A 95 -9.66 22.33 -12.51
N GLY A 96 -9.03 21.36 -11.83
CA GLY A 96 -8.48 21.54 -10.49
C GLY A 96 -9.54 21.67 -9.39
N ALA A 97 -10.78 21.27 -9.66
CA ALA A 97 -11.89 21.37 -8.70
C ALA A 97 -11.87 20.22 -7.70
N GLU A 98 -12.24 20.49 -6.44
CA GLU A 98 -12.46 19.45 -5.44
C GLU A 98 -13.65 18.57 -5.85
N VAL A 99 -13.43 17.25 -5.90
CA VAL A 99 -14.46 16.23 -6.12
C VAL A 99 -14.99 15.74 -4.77
N TRP A 100 -14.09 15.41 -3.84
CA TRP A 100 -14.42 15.00 -2.48
C TRP A 100 -13.20 15.18 -1.57
N SER A 101 -13.42 15.15 -0.25
CA SER A 101 -12.34 15.08 0.73
C SER A 101 -12.68 14.16 1.90
N SER A 102 -11.65 13.61 2.54
CA SER A 102 -11.76 12.70 3.67
C SER A 102 -10.75 13.02 4.75
N VAL A 103 -11.17 13.04 6.01
CA VAL A 103 -10.28 13.24 7.18
C VAL A 103 -9.78 11.93 7.79
N ALA A 104 -10.29 10.79 7.33
CA ALA A 104 -9.92 9.48 7.85
C ALA A 104 -8.49 9.05 7.45
N ALA A 105 -7.91 9.66 6.44
CA ALA A 105 -6.58 9.40 5.92
C ALA A 105 -5.79 10.70 5.82
N ALA A 106 -4.46 10.64 5.67
CA ALA A 106 -3.62 11.83 5.52
C ALA A 106 -2.71 11.72 4.29
N LYS A 107 -1.97 10.62 4.13
CA LYS A 107 -1.02 10.44 3.02
C LYS A 107 -1.47 9.34 2.06
N PRO A 108 -1.91 9.67 0.84
CA PRO A 108 -2.13 8.69 -0.22
C PRO A 108 -0.86 7.89 -0.51
N LEU A 109 -0.97 6.55 -0.50
CA LEU A 109 0.16 5.65 -0.77
C LEU A 109 0.03 5.03 -2.16
N THR A 110 -1.13 4.47 -2.49
CA THR A 110 -1.38 3.82 -3.80
C THR A 110 -2.87 3.66 -4.08
N LEU A 111 -3.24 3.37 -5.33
CA LEU A 111 -4.61 3.16 -5.77
C LEU A 111 -4.76 1.79 -6.47
N ALA A 112 -5.75 1.01 -6.04
CA ALA A 112 -6.08 -0.31 -6.59
C ALA A 112 -7.53 -0.35 -7.07
N GLY A 113 -7.77 -0.06 -8.35
CA GLY A 113 -9.13 0.12 -8.87
C GLY A 113 -9.81 1.28 -8.12
N ASP A 114 -10.93 1.02 -7.48
CA ASP A 114 -11.66 2.03 -6.71
C ASP A 114 -11.17 2.21 -5.27
N ILE A 115 -10.13 1.49 -4.83
CA ILE A 115 -9.66 1.51 -3.44
C ILE A 115 -8.38 2.33 -3.34
N LEU A 116 -8.46 3.47 -2.65
CA LEU A 116 -7.31 4.30 -2.31
C LEU A 116 -6.73 3.86 -0.95
N VAL A 117 -5.51 3.33 -0.98
CA VAL A 117 -4.78 2.95 0.23
C VAL A 117 -3.96 4.15 0.71
N SER A 118 -4.17 4.54 1.96
CA SER A 118 -3.56 5.72 2.55
C SER A 118 -3.03 5.44 3.95
N GLN A 119 -2.05 6.23 4.39
CA GLN A 119 -1.66 6.33 5.79
C GLN A 119 -2.50 7.41 6.47
N ALA A 120 -3.00 7.13 7.67
CA ALA A 120 -3.61 8.14 8.53
C ALA A 120 -2.56 8.70 9.51
N GLU A 121 -2.73 9.96 9.92
CA GLU A 121 -1.90 10.54 10.98
C GLU A 121 -2.28 9.86 12.31
N PRO A 122 -1.31 9.40 13.11
CA PRO A 122 -1.60 8.83 14.42
C PRO A 122 -2.19 9.89 15.36
N GLU A 123 -3.13 9.48 16.21
CA GLU A 123 -3.61 10.33 17.30
C GLU A 123 -2.51 10.42 18.38
N GLY A 124 -1.78 11.53 18.39
CA GLY A 124 -0.71 11.79 19.37
C GLY A 124 0.65 11.23 18.97
N ARG A 125 1.42 10.74 19.96
CA ARG A 125 2.83 10.30 19.79
C ARG A 125 2.98 8.79 19.70
N GLY A 126 1.96 8.10 19.21
CA GLY A 126 1.97 6.64 19.09
C GLY A 126 3.04 6.11 18.14
N ASN A 127 3.54 4.91 18.43
CA ASN A 127 4.43 4.11 17.60
C ASN A 127 3.62 3.12 16.75
N GLU A 128 2.58 3.61 16.09
CA GLU A 128 1.64 2.79 15.34
C GLU A 128 1.47 3.35 13.93
N LEU A 129 1.51 2.47 12.93
CA LEU A 129 1.20 2.82 11.56
C LEU A 129 -0.26 2.49 11.28
N LYS A 130 -1.08 3.53 11.08
CA LYS A 130 -2.49 3.39 10.72
C LYS A 130 -2.65 3.45 9.20
N ILE A 131 -3.12 2.36 8.61
CA ILE A 131 -3.46 2.26 7.18
C ILE A 131 -4.97 2.28 7.03
N VAL A 132 -5.45 3.13 6.14
CA VAL A 132 -6.86 3.32 5.85
C VAL A 132 -7.08 3.08 4.36
N SER A 133 -8.15 2.36 4.04
CA SER A 133 -8.61 2.17 2.67
C SER A 133 -9.88 2.95 2.44
N LEU A 134 -9.87 3.83 1.42
CA LEU A 134 -10.98 4.68 1.05
C LEU A 134 -11.59 4.21 -0.29
N SER A 135 -12.91 4.26 -0.39
CA SER A 135 -13.68 3.99 -1.60
C SER A 135 -13.78 5.25 -2.44
N THR A 136 -13.10 5.27 -3.58
CA THR A 136 -13.13 6.40 -4.52
C THR A 136 -14.41 6.44 -5.36
N SER A 137 -15.15 5.33 -5.46
CA SER A 137 -16.48 5.28 -6.09
C SER A 137 -17.60 5.75 -5.15
N GLU A 138 -17.33 5.81 -3.85
CA GLU A 138 -18.26 6.29 -2.82
C GLU A 138 -17.66 7.51 -2.10
N GLU A 139 -17.11 8.43 -2.90
CA GLU A 139 -16.69 9.77 -2.47
C GLU A 139 -15.74 9.80 -1.26
N GLY A 140 -14.81 8.85 -1.20
CA GLY A 140 -13.80 8.78 -0.14
C GLY A 140 -14.29 8.12 1.15
N ARG A 141 -15.40 7.36 1.11
CA ARG A 141 -15.89 6.60 2.27
C ARG A 141 -14.84 5.60 2.75
N GLN A 142 -14.58 5.57 4.05
CA GLN A 142 -13.70 4.58 4.67
C GLN A 142 -14.30 3.16 4.53
N ILE A 143 -13.52 2.24 3.95
CA ILE A 143 -13.87 0.81 3.82
C ILE A 143 -13.39 0.07 5.05
N PHE A 144 -12.11 0.21 5.39
CA PHE A 144 -11.53 -0.38 6.60
C PHE A 144 -10.28 0.39 7.07
N GLU A 145 -9.91 0.13 8.32
CA GLU A 145 -8.73 0.65 8.99
C GLU A 145 -7.94 -0.49 9.64
N LYS A 146 -6.61 -0.38 9.60
CA LYS A 146 -5.69 -1.30 10.26
C LYS A 146 -4.58 -0.53 10.95
N THR A 147 -4.35 -0.90 12.21
CA THR A 147 -3.26 -0.38 13.03
C THR A 147 -2.18 -1.44 13.15
N ILE A 148 -0.96 -1.08 12.73
CA ILE A 148 0.21 -1.94 12.80
C ILE A 148 1.13 -1.41 13.90
N PRO A 149 1.37 -2.18 14.98
CA PRO A 149 2.30 -1.76 16.02
C PRO A 149 3.72 -1.75 15.46
N LEU A 150 4.44 -0.66 15.69
CA LEU A 150 5.84 -0.50 15.31
C LEU A 150 6.76 -0.57 16.55
N PRO A 151 8.07 -0.78 16.36
CA PRO A 151 9.02 -0.71 17.47
C PRO A 151 8.92 0.63 18.23
N PRO A 152 9.12 0.65 19.56
CA PRO A 152 8.88 1.84 20.39
C PRO A 152 9.67 3.10 20.01
N ALA A 153 10.79 2.95 19.29
CA ALA A 153 11.62 4.07 18.83
C ALA A 153 11.10 4.75 17.55
N VAL A 154 10.12 4.16 16.87
CA VAL A 154 9.59 4.66 15.60
C VAL A 154 8.44 5.61 15.84
N LYS A 155 8.50 6.80 15.23
CA LYS A 155 7.38 7.73 15.16
C LYS A 155 6.85 7.77 13.73
N THR A 156 5.52 7.67 13.58
CA THR A 156 4.84 7.49 12.29
C THR A 156 4.23 8.77 11.72
N SER A 157 4.81 9.93 12.01
CA SER A 157 4.27 11.18 11.48
C SER A 157 4.41 11.23 9.97
N VAL A 158 3.35 11.68 9.30
CA VAL A 158 3.34 11.93 7.86
C VAL A 158 4.26 13.11 7.50
N THR A 159 4.42 14.07 8.41
CA THR A 159 5.26 15.23 8.21
C THR A 159 6.71 14.92 8.56
N ARG A 160 7.63 15.26 7.65
CA ARG A 160 9.06 15.12 7.89
C ARG A 160 9.52 16.18 8.90
N SER A 161 10.26 15.75 9.93
CA SER A 161 10.97 16.65 10.82
C SER A 161 12.46 16.73 10.46
N VAL A 162 13.17 17.69 11.05
CA VAL A 162 14.63 17.86 10.84
C VAL A 162 15.42 16.66 11.36
N THR A 163 15.00 16.09 12.50
CA THR A 163 15.72 14.99 13.17
C THR A 163 15.20 13.62 12.79
N GLN A 164 13.95 13.51 12.33
CA GLN A 164 13.29 12.24 12.16
C GLN A 164 12.45 12.24 10.87
N SER A 165 12.57 11.17 10.09
CA SER A 165 11.74 10.95 8.91
C SER A 165 11.14 9.55 8.94
N PHE A 166 9.85 9.48 8.64
CA PHE A 166 9.13 8.24 8.42
C PHE A 166 8.61 8.24 7.00
N ASN A 167 8.93 7.21 6.23
CA ASN A 167 8.40 7.01 4.89
C ASN A 167 7.70 5.66 4.82
N ALA A 168 6.45 5.66 4.38
CA ALA A 168 5.70 4.48 4.01
C ALA A 168 5.37 4.56 2.53
N GLU A 169 5.52 3.44 1.84
CA GLU A 169 5.26 3.25 0.42
C GLU A 169 4.40 2.00 0.23
N ALA A 170 3.56 2.00 -0.80
CA ALA A 170 2.69 0.88 -1.09
C ALA A 170 2.66 0.58 -2.58
N HIS A 171 2.65 -0.70 -2.93
CA HIS A 171 2.51 -1.18 -4.29
C HIS A 171 1.42 -2.24 -4.38
N VAL A 172 0.59 -2.17 -5.41
CA VAL A 172 -0.53 -3.10 -5.62
C VAL A 172 -0.06 -4.28 -6.47
N ALA A 173 -0.27 -5.49 -5.97
CA ALA A 173 0.01 -6.72 -6.71
C ALA A 173 -1.00 -7.80 -6.35
N ALA A 174 -1.64 -8.42 -7.35
CA ALA A 174 -2.59 -9.53 -7.18
C ALA A 174 -3.74 -9.27 -6.18
N GLY A 175 -4.26 -8.04 -6.11
CA GLY A 175 -5.35 -7.69 -5.18
C GLY A 175 -4.90 -7.42 -3.73
N GLU A 176 -3.59 -7.37 -3.50
CA GLU A 176 -2.98 -6.99 -2.23
C GLU A 176 -2.18 -5.70 -2.39
N ALA A 177 -2.10 -4.91 -1.32
CA ALA A 177 -1.13 -3.83 -1.20
C ALA A 177 0.07 -4.32 -0.39
N ALA A 178 1.23 -4.42 -1.01
CA ALA A 178 2.50 -4.60 -0.31
C ALA A 178 2.96 -3.23 0.21
N VAL A 179 3.01 -3.08 1.52
CA VAL A 179 3.42 -1.84 2.19
C VAL A 179 4.79 -2.04 2.82
N SER A 180 5.72 -1.16 2.49
CA SER A 180 7.03 -1.05 3.15
C SER A 180 7.10 0.27 3.91
N TRP A 181 7.84 0.29 5.00
CA TRP A 181 8.11 1.51 5.74
C TRP A 181 9.57 1.57 6.17
N GLN A 182 10.06 2.80 6.30
CA GLN A 182 11.40 3.11 6.76
C GLN A 182 11.34 4.32 7.69
N TYR A 183 11.98 4.18 8.84
CA TYR A 183 12.22 5.23 9.81
C TYR A 183 13.71 5.55 9.84
N LYS A 184 14.04 6.83 9.79
CA LYS A 184 15.41 7.32 9.98
C LYS A 184 15.41 8.36 11.09
N GLU A 185 16.28 8.17 12.05
CA GLU A 185 16.61 9.15 13.07
C GLU A 185 18.01 9.69 12.81
N GLY A 186 18.09 11.01 12.62
CA GLY A 186 19.30 11.78 12.44
C GLY A 186 19.44 12.83 13.53
N ILE A 187 20.68 13.23 13.78
CA ILE A 187 20.96 14.36 14.66
C ILE A 187 20.61 15.62 13.88
N ALA A 188 19.89 16.55 14.52
CA ALA A 188 19.76 17.91 13.98
C ALA A 188 21.15 18.53 13.98
N GLN A 189 21.86 18.36 12.87
CA GLN A 189 22.99 19.21 12.58
C GLN A 189 22.38 20.56 12.24
N GLY A 190 22.32 21.44 13.24
CA GLY A 190 22.07 22.84 12.99
C GLY A 190 23.00 23.24 11.87
N MET A 191 22.47 23.82 10.80
CA MET A 191 23.31 24.60 9.92
C MET A 191 23.99 25.60 10.86
N ARG A 192 25.30 25.44 11.09
CA ARG A 192 26.06 26.55 11.65
C ARG A 192 25.70 27.71 10.73
N ALA A 193 25.22 28.80 11.30
CA ALA A 193 25.10 30.05 10.57
C ALA A 193 26.52 30.37 10.07
N GLY A 194 26.87 29.82 8.91
CA GLY A 194 27.95 30.34 8.12
C GLY A 194 27.56 31.78 7.93
N HIS A 195 28.44 32.70 8.31
CA HIS A 195 28.25 34.09 8.00
C HIS A 195 27.97 34.16 6.50
N GLU A 196 26.74 34.48 6.13
CA GLU A 196 26.37 34.72 4.75
C GLU A 196 27.06 36.04 4.38
N VAL A 197 28.25 35.92 3.79
CA VAL A 197 28.98 37.07 3.28
C VAL A 197 28.21 37.55 2.06
N LEU A 198 27.55 38.70 2.19
CA LEU A 198 26.81 39.28 1.08
C LEU A 198 27.78 39.63 -0.06
N PRO A 199 27.35 39.54 -1.33
CA PRO A 199 28.18 39.94 -2.46
C PRO A 199 28.67 41.39 -2.30
N GLY A 200 29.98 41.59 -2.09
CA GLY A 200 30.62 42.90 -1.90
C GLY A 200 31.11 43.18 -0.48
N GLU A 201 30.80 42.34 0.49
CA GLU A 201 31.37 42.43 1.83
C GLU A 201 32.72 41.70 1.86
N ALA A 202 33.78 42.37 2.31
CA ALA A 202 35.07 41.73 2.50
C ALA A 202 34.92 40.72 3.65
N GLY A 203 35.16 39.44 3.37
CA GLY A 203 35.16 38.41 4.42
C GLY A 203 36.12 38.81 5.56
N PRO A 204 35.84 38.37 6.81
CA PRO A 204 36.67 38.73 7.95
C PRO A 204 38.13 38.36 7.69
N THR A 205 38.99 39.37 7.72
CA THR A 205 40.43 39.21 7.51
C THR A 205 40.99 38.35 8.63
N GLU A 206 41.77 37.32 8.30
CA GLU A 206 42.32 36.31 9.22
C GLU A 206 43.07 36.92 10.43
N SER A 207 43.51 38.18 10.34
CA SER A 207 44.19 38.92 11.41
C SER A 207 43.29 39.50 12.52
N GLU A 208 41.95 39.49 12.39
CA GLU A 208 41.04 39.92 13.46
C GLU A 208 40.59 38.77 14.39
N LEU A 209 40.96 37.53 14.08
CA LEU A 209 40.63 36.41 14.95
C LEU A 209 41.46 36.49 16.24
N PRO A 210 40.82 36.49 17.43
CA PRO A 210 41.55 36.55 18.69
C PRO A 210 42.53 35.37 18.81
N PRO A 211 43.75 35.59 19.35
CA PRO A 211 44.74 34.55 19.51
C PRO A 211 44.19 33.43 20.39
N GLY A 212 43.82 32.30 19.77
CA GLY A 212 43.15 31.17 20.41
C GLY A 212 42.02 30.55 19.59
N ALA A 213 41.46 31.26 18.59
CA ALA A 213 40.35 30.75 17.77
C ALA A 213 40.71 29.56 16.87
N LEU A 214 42.00 29.31 16.62
CA LEU A 214 42.50 28.22 15.76
C LEU A 214 42.94 26.96 16.52
N ARG A 215 42.70 26.89 17.83
CA ARG A 215 43.24 25.81 18.66
C ARG A 215 42.14 25.13 19.46
N GLU A 216 41.52 24.14 18.83
CA GLU A 216 41.13 22.84 19.40
C GLU A 216 40.20 22.12 18.41
N GLU A 217 40.74 21.73 17.25
CA GLU A 217 40.29 20.49 16.60
C GLU A 217 40.82 19.33 17.47
N ARG A 218 40.28 19.23 18.69
CA ARG A 218 40.46 18.06 19.53
C ARG A 218 39.82 16.92 18.77
N GLU A 219 40.63 15.93 18.45
CA GLU A 219 40.28 14.54 18.19
C GLU A 219 39.46 13.98 19.38
N HIS A 220 38.27 14.53 19.63
CA HIS A 220 37.24 13.79 20.33
C HIS A 220 36.84 12.70 19.36
N GLY A 221 37.26 11.47 19.65
CA GLY A 221 36.72 10.25 19.05
C GLY A 221 35.21 10.23 19.31
N GLY A 222 34.49 11.00 18.51
CA GLY A 222 33.05 11.06 18.48
C GLY A 222 32.62 9.69 18.00
N GLU A 223 32.07 8.91 18.92
CA GLU A 223 31.29 7.73 18.62
C GLU A 223 30.39 8.09 17.43
N SER A 224 30.72 7.51 16.27
CA SER A 224 30.03 7.79 15.02
C SER A 224 28.58 7.37 15.24
N THR A 225 27.75 8.36 15.54
CA THR A 225 26.32 8.21 15.73
C THR A 225 25.70 8.10 14.36
N ALA A 226 26.03 7.01 13.68
CA ALA A 226 25.45 6.65 12.41
C ALA A 226 23.91 6.73 12.54
N PRO A 227 23.22 7.32 11.56
CA PRO A 227 21.78 7.48 11.62
C PRO A 227 21.13 6.12 11.87
N LYS A 228 20.24 6.07 12.87
CA LYS A 228 19.53 4.84 13.20
C LYS A 228 18.44 4.63 12.16
N VAL A 229 18.60 3.59 11.33
CA VAL A 229 17.62 3.19 10.32
C VAL A 229 16.86 1.97 10.83
N MET A 230 15.54 2.03 10.76
CA MET A 230 14.64 0.90 11.05
C MET A 230 13.68 0.76 9.88
N ASP A 231 13.39 -0.47 9.47
CA ASP A 231 12.45 -0.75 8.39
C ASP A 231 11.57 -1.95 8.71
N GLY A 232 10.49 -2.06 7.93
CA GLY A 232 9.56 -3.16 8.03
C GLY A 232 8.67 -3.24 6.79
N ALA A 233 7.98 -4.36 6.64
CA ALA A 233 7.05 -4.54 5.54
C ALA A 233 5.89 -5.48 5.93
N PHE A 234 4.76 -5.32 5.26
CA PHE A 234 3.61 -6.21 5.36
C PHE A 234 2.80 -6.21 4.06
N ARG A 235 1.95 -7.21 3.91
CA ARG A 235 0.92 -7.27 2.87
C ARG A 235 -0.43 -7.00 3.49
N LEU A 236 -1.23 -6.18 2.81
CA LEU A 236 -2.61 -5.88 3.15
C LEU A 236 -3.51 -6.47 2.07
N ASN A 237 -4.38 -7.40 2.45
CA ASN A 237 -5.42 -7.89 1.55
C ASN A 237 -6.52 -6.81 1.42
N LEU A 238 -6.76 -6.32 0.21
CA LEU A 238 -7.67 -5.18 -0.01
C LEU A 238 -9.14 -5.54 0.08
N GLN A 239 -9.49 -6.82 0.11
CA GLN A 239 -10.87 -7.29 0.26
C GLN A 239 -11.23 -7.54 1.73
N SER A 240 -10.34 -8.18 2.48
CA SER A 240 -10.59 -8.57 3.88
C SER A 240 -9.96 -7.62 4.91
N GLY A 241 -9.03 -6.76 4.48
CA GLY A 241 -8.19 -5.96 5.38
C GLY A 241 -7.18 -6.81 6.17
N ALA A 242 -7.01 -8.10 5.88
CA ALA A 242 -6.05 -8.94 6.58
C ALA A 242 -4.62 -8.45 6.35
N VAL A 243 -3.82 -8.42 7.42
CA VAL A 243 -2.41 -8.00 7.38
C VAL A 243 -1.51 -9.21 7.60
N THR A 244 -0.56 -9.42 6.68
CA THR A 244 0.44 -10.48 6.78
C THR A 244 1.84 -9.86 6.82
N PRO A 245 2.62 -10.04 7.90
CA PRO A 245 3.98 -9.53 7.97
C PRO A 245 4.85 -10.04 6.81
N GLN A 246 5.76 -9.19 6.32
CA GLN A 246 6.73 -9.54 5.29
C GLN A 246 8.13 -9.15 5.75
N ARG A 247 9.15 -9.81 5.18
CA ARG A 247 10.52 -9.35 5.37
C ARG A 247 10.79 -8.15 4.45
N PRO A 248 11.52 -7.12 4.92
CA PRO A 248 11.79 -5.89 4.14
C PRO A 248 12.50 -6.16 2.81
N ASP A 249 13.49 -7.04 2.82
CA ASP A 249 14.28 -7.48 1.66
C ASP A 249 13.41 -8.04 0.52
N ARG A 250 12.31 -8.70 0.87
CA ARG A 250 11.40 -9.33 -0.07
C ARG A 250 10.32 -8.38 -0.60
N ALA A 251 10.01 -7.32 0.13
CA ALA A 251 9.00 -6.34 -0.29
C ALA A 251 9.49 -5.51 -1.50
N ALA A 252 10.75 -5.11 -1.49
CA ALA A 252 11.37 -4.36 -2.60
C ALA A 252 11.53 -5.20 -3.89
N LEU A 253 11.74 -6.52 -3.76
CA LEU A 253 11.94 -7.42 -4.90
C LEU A 253 10.63 -7.90 -5.55
N ALA A 254 9.49 -7.66 -4.92
CA ALA A 254 8.20 -8.15 -5.38
C ALA A 254 7.41 -7.15 -6.24
N ALA A 255 7.95 -5.97 -6.54
CA ALA A 255 7.41 -5.14 -7.61
C ALA A 255 7.82 -5.77 -8.94
N PRO A 256 6.92 -6.48 -9.66
CA PRO A 256 7.23 -6.76 -11.04
C PRO A 256 7.41 -5.42 -11.73
N LEU A 257 8.56 -5.20 -12.39
CA LEU A 257 8.74 -4.10 -13.35
C LEU A 257 7.77 -4.22 -14.56
N THR A 258 6.78 -5.09 -14.48
CA THR A 258 5.77 -5.38 -15.48
C THR A 258 4.40 -5.15 -14.86
N GLY A 259 3.88 -3.94 -15.08
CA GLY A 259 2.52 -3.54 -14.73
C GLY A 259 1.49 -4.48 -15.33
N ARG A 260 1.01 -5.42 -14.53
CA ARG A 260 -0.11 -6.30 -14.89
C ARG A 260 -1.32 -5.80 -14.13
N ALA A 261 -2.17 -5.01 -14.79
CA ALA A 261 -3.42 -4.54 -14.21
C ALA A 261 -4.25 -5.72 -13.71
N VAL A 262 -4.50 -5.76 -12.40
CA VAL A 262 -5.40 -6.74 -11.79
C VAL A 262 -6.81 -6.20 -11.95
N ARG A 263 -7.57 -6.78 -12.88
CA ARG A 263 -9.02 -6.58 -12.91
C ARG A 263 -9.60 -7.29 -11.68
N LEU A 264 -10.01 -6.51 -10.67
CA LEU A 264 -10.91 -7.01 -9.64
C LEU A 264 -12.21 -7.39 -10.36
N ALA A 265 -12.54 -8.68 -10.41
CA ALA A 265 -13.79 -9.13 -10.98
C ALA A 265 -14.92 -8.49 -10.18
N ALA A 266 -15.64 -7.54 -10.79
CA ALA A 266 -16.89 -7.05 -10.24
C ALA A 266 -17.80 -8.27 -10.08
N GLY A 267 -18.07 -8.67 -8.83
CA GLY A 267 -19.01 -9.73 -8.54
C GLY A 267 -20.33 -9.36 -9.20
N ALA A 268 -20.76 -10.17 -10.18
CA ALA A 268 -22.03 -9.98 -10.84
C ALA A 268 -23.13 -10.02 -9.78
N ALA A 269 -23.72 -8.87 -9.49
CA ALA A 269 -24.96 -8.79 -8.74
C ALA A 269 -26.03 -9.50 -9.59
N LEU A 270 -26.39 -10.71 -9.18
CA LEU A 270 -27.57 -11.40 -9.70
C LEU A 270 -28.79 -10.57 -9.29
N ALA A 271 -29.42 -9.93 -10.28
CA ALA A 271 -30.75 -9.36 -10.19
C ALA A 271 -31.81 -10.43 -10.48
#